data_AF-A0A9P5L576-F1
#
_entry.id   AF-A0A9P5L576-F1
#
_cell.length_a   1.000
_cell.length_b   1.000
_cell.length_c   1.000
_cell.angle_alpha   90.00
_cell.angle_beta   90.00
_cell.angle_gamma   90.00
#
_symmetry.space_group_name_H-M   'P 1'
#
loop_
_entity.id
_entity.type
_entity.pdbx_description
1 polymer ?
#
loop_
_entity_poly.entity_id
_entity_poly.type
_entity_poly.pdbx_seq_one_letter_code
_entity_poly.pdbx_strand_id
1 'polypeptide(L)'
;MSMFRAKKLDLGCFVNVRTLRDHTKRKVFEQNEPERQALRYIIRNTTLPPRVRAEAQLQLTQMHCYTRPTQIRNRCIMGGQGRGVLSDFKLTRFNFRMEAIAGNLPGVKRASW
;
A
#
# COMPACT_ATOMS: atom_id res chain seq x y z
N MET A 1 -8.37 -10.33 10.40
CA MET A 1 -7.39 -10.63 9.33
C MET A 1 -7.86 -11.70 8.35
N SER A 2 -8.75 -12.61 8.75
CA SER A 2 -9.17 -13.74 7.91
C SER A 2 -10.00 -13.34 6.68
N MET A 3 -10.92 -12.38 6.80
CA MET A 3 -11.92 -12.10 5.75
C MET A 3 -11.34 -11.66 4.40
N PHE A 4 -10.29 -10.84 4.40
CA PHE A 4 -9.73 -10.28 3.15
C PHE A 4 -8.51 -11.04 2.61
N ARG A 5 -8.02 -12.04 3.35
CA ARG A 5 -6.87 -12.83 2.92
C ARG A 5 -7.34 -13.85 1.90
N ALA A 6 -6.76 -13.82 0.70
CA ALA A 6 -7.03 -14.83 -0.31
C ALA A 6 -6.69 -16.24 0.22
N LYS A 7 -7.55 -17.22 -0.11
CA LYS A 7 -7.33 -18.63 0.28
C LYS A 7 -6.10 -19.23 -0.41
N LYS A 8 -5.87 -18.84 -1.67
CA LYS A 8 -4.68 -19.20 -2.46
C LYS A 8 -3.66 -18.06 -2.42
N LEU A 9 -2.38 -18.40 -2.27
CA LEU A 9 -1.29 -17.42 -2.35
C LEU A 9 -1.11 -16.96 -3.81
N ASP A 10 -1.02 -15.65 -3.97
CA ASP A 10 -1.00 -14.91 -5.23
C ASP A 10 0.21 -13.95 -5.32
N LEU A 11 1.22 -14.19 -4.50
CA LEU A 11 2.46 -13.42 -4.42
C LEU A 11 3.61 -14.21 -5.05
N GLY A 12 4.36 -13.57 -5.94
CA GLY A 12 5.60 -14.12 -6.53
C GLY A 12 6.90 -13.60 -5.89
N CYS A 13 6.80 -12.70 -4.92
CA CYS A 13 7.95 -12.13 -4.20
C CYS A 13 8.19 -12.84 -2.87
N PHE A 14 9.18 -12.37 -2.08
CA PHE A 14 9.45 -12.91 -0.75
C PHE A 14 8.23 -12.76 0.17
N VAL A 15 7.72 -13.91 0.63
CA VAL A 15 6.51 -13.97 1.46
C VAL A 15 6.89 -13.90 2.93
N ASN A 16 6.36 -12.88 3.61
CA ASN A 16 6.39 -12.75 5.06
C ASN A 16 4.96 -12.41 5.52
N VAL A 17 4.60 -12.76 6.77
CA VAL A 17 3.35 -12.39 7.43
C VAL A 17 2.99 -10.93 7.21
N ARG A 18 3.96 -10.01 7.33
CA ARG A 18 3.72 -8.57 7.15
C ARG A 18 3.56 -8.16 5.69
N THR A 19 4.28 -8.80 4.77
CA THR A 19 4.13 -8.59 3.32
C THR A 19 2.76 -9.04 2.86
N LEU A 20 2.31 -10.20 3.32
CA LEU A 20 1.00 -10.74 3.00
C LEU A 20 -0.13 -9.84 3.50
N ARG A 21 -0.02 -9.34 4.75
CA ARG A 21 -0.97 -8.35 5.28
C ARG A 21 -0.97 -7.06 4.46
N ASP A 22 0.19 -6.55 4.05
CA ASP A 22 0.28 -5.34 3.23
C ASP A 22 -0.36 -5.53 1.85
N HIS A 23 -0.09 -6.67 1.21
CA HIS A 23 -0.69 -7.06 -0.06
C HIS A 23 -2.22 -7.12 0.02
N THR A 24 -2.77 -7.75 1.07
CA THR A 24 -4.23 -7.78 1.28
C THR A 24 -4.82 -6.38 1.45
N LYS A 25 -4.10 -5.46 2.10
CA LYS A 25 -4.58 -4.07 2.25
C LYS A 25 -4.61 -3.34 0.91
N ARG A 26 -3.60 -3.53 0.06
CA ARG A 26 -3.54 -2.92 -1.27
C ARG A 26 -4.73 -3.34 -2.13
N LYS A 27 -5.04 -4.65 -2.17
CA LYS A 27 -6.19 -5.17 -2.92
C LYS A 27 -7.53 -4.66 -2.40
N VAL A 28 -7.71 -4.64 -1.08
CA VAL A 28 -8.94 -4.12 -0.47
C VAL A 28 -9.08 -2.63 -0.73
N PHE A 29 -7.99 -1.87 -0.66
CA PHE A 29 -8.02 -0.44 -0.96
C PHE A 29 -8.37 -0.19 -2.42
N GLU A 30 -7.74 -0.90 -3.37
CA GLU A 30 -8.03 -0.80 -4.81
C GLU A 30 -9.52 -1.00 -5.11
N GLN A 31 -10.16 -2.00 -4.51
CA GLN A 31 -11.58 -2.27 -4.70
C GLN A 31 -12.50 -1.17 -4.12
N ASN A 32 -12.11 -0.55 -3.00
CA ASN A 32 -12.95 0.41 -2.27
C ASN A 32 -12.51 1.87 -2.46
N GLU A 33 -11.55 2.13 -3.33
CA GLU A 33 -11.02 3.47 -3.57
C GLU A 33 -12.08 4.43 -4.14
N PRO A 34 -12.87 4.05 -5.18
CA PRO A 34 -13.88 4.94 -5.74
C PRO A 34 -14.94 5.35 -4.72
N GLU A 35 -15.47 4.37 -3.97
CA GLU A 35 -16.46 4.59 -2.90
C GLU A 35 -15.90 5.52 -1.83
N ARG A 36 -14.67 5.28 -1.39
CA ARG A 36 -14.02 6.12 -0.38
C ARG A 36 -13.80 7.54 -0.86
N GLN A 37 -13.43 7.74 -2.12
CA GLN A 37 -13.26 9.09 -2.68
C GLN A 37 -14.59 9.82 -2.82
N ALA A 38 -15.66 9.13 -3.23
CA ALA A 38 -17.01 9.69 -3.27
C ALA A 38 -17.45 10.20 -1.88
N LEU A 39 -17.29 9.37 -0.84
CA LEU A 39 -17.59 9.77 0.54
C LEU A 39 -16.76 10.98 0.98
N ARG A 40 -15.46 10.98 0.68
CA ARG A 40 -14.56 12.10 1.00
C ARG A 40 -14.92 13.39 0.26
N TYR A 41 -15.45 13.28 -0.96
CA TYR A 41 -15.93 14.42 -1.74
C TYR A 41 -17.19 15.01 -1.09
N ILE A 42 -18.18 14.17 -0.78
CA ILE A 42 -19.43 14.57 -0.13
C ILE A 42 -19.16 15.29 1.20
N ILE A 43 -18.29 14.75 2.05
CA ILE A 43 -17.97 15.33 3.36
C ILE A 43 -17.40 16.75 3.25
N ARG A 44 -16.52 16.97 2.25
CA ARG A 44 -15.86 18.27 2.05
C ARG A 44 -16.71 19.28 1.31
N ASN A 45 -17.72 18.83 0.57
CA ASN A 45 -18.58 19.72 -0.18
C ASN A 45 -19.52 20.48 0.75
N THR A 46 -19.30 21.78 0.90
CA THR A 46 -20.11 22.67 1.74
C THR A 46 -21.44 23.08 1.12
N THR A 47 -21.66 22.83 -0.18
CA THR A 47 -22.94 23.12 -0.84
C THR A 47 -24.01 22.08 -0.53
N LEU A 48 -23.60 20.88 -0.09
CA LEU A 48 -24.53 19.81 0.26
C LEU A 48 -25.16 20.02 1.65
N PRO A 49 -26.40 19.54 1.87
CA PRO A 49 -27.04 19.60 3.16
C PRO A 49 -26.21 18.93 4.27
N PRO A 50 -26.21 19.48 5.51
CA PRO A 50 -25.40 18.96 6.61
C PRO A 50 -25.73 17.49 6.96
N ARG A 51 -26.98 17.07 6.78
CA ARG A 51 -27.41 15.68 7.00
C ARG A 51 -26.69 14.69 6.09
N VAL A 52 -26.58 15.00 4.80
CA VAL A 52 -25.91 14.14 3.81
C VAL A 52 -24.41 14.03 4.13
N ARG A 53 -23.79 15.14 4.54
CA ARG A 53 -22.39 15.17 4.96
C ARG A 53 -22.15 14.34 6.21
N ALA A 54 -23.03 14.44 7.19
CA ALA A 54 -22.97 13.65 8.42
C ALA A 54 -23.12 12.14 8.14
N GLU A 55 -24.05 11.76 7.27
CA GLU A 55 -24.24 10.37 6.86
C GLU A 55 -23.00 9.80 6.16
N ALA A 56 -22.44 10.53 5.18
CA ALA A 56 -21.21 10.12 4.51
C ALA A 56 -20.02 10.01 5.48
N GLN A 57 -19.95 10.87 6.50
CA GLN A 57 -18.94 10.80 7.55
C GLN A 57 -19.09 9.55 8.42
N LEU A 58 -20.32 9.17 8.78
CA LEU A 58 -20.60 7.93 9.51
C LEU A 58 -20.21 6.71 8.69
N GLN A 59 -20.62 6.65 7.42
CA GLN A 59 -20.26 5.56 6.50
C GLN A 59 -18.74 5.43 6.34
N LEU A 60 -18.03 6.53 6.11
CA LEU A 60 -16.57 6.55 5.98
C LEU A 60 -15.85 6.03 7.24
N THR A 61 -16.43 6.29 8.42
CA THR A 61 -15.90 5.86 9.72
C THR A 61 -16.10 4.36 9.94
N GLN A 62 -17.24 3.81 9.50
CA GLN A 62 -17.57 2.40 9.58
C GLN A 62 -16.72 1.51 8.65
N MET A 63 -16.21 2.06 7.54
CA MET A 63 -15.35 1.31 6.62
C MET A 63 -14.17 0.63 7.33
N HIS A 64 -13.92 -0.63 6.97
CA HIS A 64 -12.87 -1.44 7.60
C HIS A 64 -11.47 -0.79 7.46
N CYS A 65 -10.59 -1.00 8.45
CA CYS A 65 -9.28 -0.34 8.50
C CYS A 65 -8.37 -0.62 7.29
N TYR A 66 -8.55 -1.75 6.59
CA TYR A 66 -7.77 -2.10 5.39
C TYR A 66 -8.13 -1.27 4.15
N THR A 67 -9.29 -0.61 4.17
CA THR A 67 -9.70 0.36 3.13
C THR A 67 -8.98 1.70 3.26
N ARG A 68 -8.15 1.89 4.30
CA ARG A 68 -7.47 3.17 4.54
C ARG A 68 -6.11 3.18 3.83
N PRO A 69 -5.82 4.17 2.97
CA PRO A 69 -4.54 4.24 2.27
C PRO A 69 -3.36 4.43 3.23
N THR A 70 -3.59 5.07 4.38
CA THR A 70 -2.57 5.31 5.42
C THR A 70 -2.02 4.03 6.07
N GLN A 71 -2.69 2.89 5.89
CA GLN A 71 -2.28 1.60 6.43
C GLN A 71 -1.27 0.85 5.56
N ILE A 72 -1.11 1.28 4.30
CA ILE A 72 -0.24 0.66 3.30
C ILE A 72 1.18 1.17 3.54
N ARG A 73 2.17 0.27 3.49
CA ARG A 73 3.58 0.63 3.65
C ARG A 73 4.45 -0.12 2.64
N ASN A 74 5.38 0.58 2.02
CA ASN A 74 6.34 -0.05 1.11
C ASN A 74 7.23 -1.07 1.85
N ARG A 75 7.38 -2.24 1.23
CA ARG A 75 8.18 -3.36 1.72
C ARG A 75 9.12 -3.83 0.63
N CYS A 76 10.27 -4.33 1.05
CA CYS A 76 11.24 -4.95 0.16
C CYS A 76 10.66 -6.23 -0.45
N ILE A 77 10.72 -6.36 -1.77
CA ILE A 77 10.25 -7.55 -2.49
C ILE A 77 11.11 -8.81 -2.23
N MET A 78 12.38 -8.63 -1.87
CA MET A 78 13.34 -9.72 -1.68
C MET A 78 13.45 -10.16 -0.21
N GLY A 79 13.27 -9.25 0.74
CA GLY A 79 13.44 -9.54 2.19
C GLY A 79 12.26 -9.16 3.09
N GLY A 80 11.20 -8.55 2.55
CA GLY A 80 9.99 -8.20 3.30
C GLY A 80 10.14 -7.08 4.36
N GLN A 81 11.34 -6.50 4.50
CA GLN A 81 11.57 -5.40 5.45
C GLN A 81 10.78 -4.16 5.03
N GLY A 82 10.25 -3.42 6.00
CA GLY A 82 9.46 -2.20 5.76
C GLY A 82 10.20 -0.89 6.01
N ARG A 83 11.49 -0.94 6.36
CA ARG A 83 12.31 0.24 6.67
C ARG A 83 13.46 0.34 5.67
N GLY A 84 13.83 1.56 5.29
CA GLY A 84 14.89 1.81 4.32
C GLY A 84 14.63 1.19 2.96
N VAL A 85 13.38 1.24 2.49
CA VAL A 85 12.97 0.75 1.17
C VAL A 85 13.06 1.92 0.19
N LEU A 86 13.75 1.71 -0.92
CA LEU A 86 13.79 2.65 -2.04
C LEU A 86 12.55 2.42 -2.91
N SER A 87 11.78 3.46 -3.19
CA SER A 87 10.51 3.38 -3.94
C SER A 87 10.69 2.80 -5.33
N ASP A 88 11.74 3.24 -6.02
CA ASP A 88 11.94 3.00 -7.45
C ASP A 88 12.28 1.54 -7.72
N PHE A 89 13.10 0.96 -6.85
CA PHE A 89 13.54 -0.44 -6.94
C PHE A 89 12.71 -1.41 -6.10
N LYS A 90 11.90 -0.91 -5.17
CA LYS A 90 11.14 -1.72 -4.18
C LYS A 90 12.05 -2.67 -3.36
N LEU A 91 13.31 -2.29 -3.16
CA LEU A 91 14.33 -3.04 -2.41
C LEU A 91 14.78 -2.25 -1.17
N THR A 92 15.33 -2.94 -0.17
CA THR A 92 16.05 -2.26 0.92
C THR A 92 17.36 -1.66 0.41
N ARG A 93 17.89 -0.65 1.11
CA ARG A 93 19.22 -0.07 0.81
C ARG A 93 20.35 -1.10 0.70
N PHE A 94 20.33 -2.13 1.56
CA PHE A 94 21.35 -3.18 1.54
C PHE A 94 21.18 -4.10 0.32
N ASN A 95 19.97 -4.59 0.06
CA ASN A 95 19.73 -5.46 -1.10
C ASN A 95 20.00 -4.69 -2.40
N PHE A 96 19.56 -3.43 -2.49
CA PHE A 96 19.88 -2.55 -3.61
C PHE A 96 21.38 -2.45 -3.86
N ARG A 97 22.20 -2.27 -2.81
CA ARG A 97 23.65 -2.22 -2.94
C ARG A 97 24.21 -3.54 -3.50
N MET A 98 23.74 -4.68 -3.00
CA MET A 98 24.22 -5.99 -3.45
C MET A 98 23.84 -6.24 -4.93
N GLU A 99 22.60 -5.96 -5.30
CA GLU A 99 22.11 -6.09 -6.67
C GLU A 99 22.79 -5.11 -7.65
N ALA A 100 23.10 -3.89 -7.19
CA ALA A 100 23.85 -2.90 -7.97
C ALA A 100 25.28 -3.36 -8.24
N ILE A 101 25.97 -3.92 -7.23
CA ILE A 101 27.34 -4.45 -7.38
C ILE A 101 27.33 -5.70 -8.28
N ALA A 102 26.29 -6.54 -8.18
CA ALA A 102 26.12 -7.71 -9.03
C ALA A 102 25.77 -7.37 -10.50
N GLY A 103 25.39 -6.12 -10.80
CA GLY A 103 25.00 -5.70 -12.15
C GLY A 103 23.58 -6.07 -12.55
N ASN A 104 22.74 -6.50 -11.61
CA ASN A 104 21.35 -6.89 -11.87
C ASN A 104 20.40 -5.69 -12.04
N LEU A 105 20.83 -4.49 -11.64
CA LEU A 105 20.04 -3.26 -11.73
C LEU A 105 20.42 -2.45 -12.99
N PRO A 106 19.50 -2.28 -13.95
CA PRO A 106 19.80 -1.59 -15.20
C PRO A 106 20.09 -0.11 -14.94
N GLY A 107 21.18 0.40 -15.53
CA GLY A 107 21.56 1.81 -15.47
C GLY A 107 22.16 2.29 -14.14
N VAL A 108 22.25 1.43 -13.12
CA VAL A 108 22.86 1.78 -11.84
C VAL A 108 24.37 1.58 -11.91
N LYS A 109 25.14 2.65 -11.70
CA LYS A 109 26.60 2.62 -11.58
C LYS A 109 27.04 3.30 -10.30
N ARG A 110 28.21 2.93 -9.79
CA ARG A 110 28.85 3.65 -8.68
C ARG A 110 29.12 5.09 -9.13
N ALA A 111 28.66 6.05 -8.35
CA ALA A 111 28.96 7.45 -8.60
C ALA A 111 30.45 7.71 -8.29
N SER A 112 31.13 8.38 -9.22
CA SER A 112 32.49 8.88 -9.11
C SER A 112 32.48 10.30 -9.67
N TRP A 113 32.86 11.26 -8.84
CA TRP A 113 33.05 12.66 -9.20
C TRP A 113 34.37 13.13 -8.63
#